data_AF-Q9WY98-F1
#
_entry.id   AF-Q9WY98-F1
#
_cell.length_a   1.000
_cell.length_b   1.000
_cell.length_c   1.000
_cell.angle_alpha   90.00
_cell.angle_beta   90.00
_cell.angle_gamma   90.00
#
_symmetry.space_group_name_H-M   'P 1'
#
loop_
_entity.id
_entity.type
_entity.pdbx_description
1 polymer ?
#
loop_
_entity_poly.entity_id
_entity_poly.type
_entity_poly.pdbx_seq_one_letter_code
_entity_poly.pdbx_strand_id
1 'polypeptide(L)'
;MKFIEKMLPEESPIDLLINLSRRGEAAVVLLKDAIEDYFTGKFGEGHLNRVISLERESDEIKSKLKKMYLKMKYTYFEKDDFLYIVHKADEILDVVRDIVIMLDMNRVEDVPENIKELFAELVENVLDTIRETTEAIEQLRTLAESGFSPFEKEKEEREIFDVSMEEREVDTISRNLGKKLYSLKNSMNPVDLIFLNKVARLISKIADQGKDITKRINSILR
;
A
#
# COMPACT_ATOMS: atom_id res chain seq x y z
N MET A 1 36.34 -5.34 18.51
CA MET A 1 34.88 -5.14 18.35
C MET A 1 34.23 -5.30 19.72
N LYS A 2 33.63 -4.24 20.26
CA LYS A 2 33.06 -4.21 21.63
C LYS A 2 31.77 -5.04 21.69
N PHE A 3 31.43 -5.62 22.85
CA PHE A 3 30.23 -6.47 23.06
C PHE A 3 28.92 -5.79 22.59
N ILE A 4 28.85 -4.45 22.69
CA ILE A 4 27.71 -3.61 22.27
C ILE A 4 27.54 -3.61 20.74
N GLU A 5 28.62 -3.61 19.96
CA GLU A 5 28.58 -3.62 18.48
C GLU A 5 28.02 -4.94 17.94
N LYS A 6 28.10 -6.04 18.71
CA LYS A 6 27.47 -7.33 18.36
C LYS A 6 25.97 -7.39 18.67
N MET A 7 25.42 -6.40 19.38
CA MET A 7 23.99 -6.35 19.73
C MET A 7 23.16 -5.47 18.79
N LEU A 8 23.80 -4.64 17.97
CA LEU A 8 23.14 -3.87 16.92
C LEU A 8 23.08 -4.71 15.64
N PRO A 9 21.92 -4.77 14.96
CA PRO A 9 21.82 -5.47 13.69
C PRO A 9 22.71 -4.82 12.62
N GLU A 10 23.23 -5.61 11.68
CA GLU A 10 24.06 -5.12 10.56
C GLU A 10 23.28 -4.19 9.62
N GLU A 11 21.96 -4.37 9.54
CA GLU A 11 21.04 -3.51 8.80
C GLU A 11 20.02 -2.89 9.76
N SER A 12 19.71 -1.61 9.55
CA SER A 12 18.70 -0.90 10.34
C SER A 12 17.31 -1.50 10.08
N PRO A 13 16.53 -1.84 11.12
CA PRO A 13 15.17 -2.30 10.93
C PRO A 13 14.26 -1.22 10.31
N ILE A 14 14.52 0.06 10.57
CA ILE A 14 13.76 1.16 9.94
C ILE A 14 14.06 1.20 8.43
N ASP A 15 15.32 1.04 8.03
CA ASP A 15 15.69 1.04 6.60
C ASP A 15 15.06 -0.15 5.87
N LEU A 16 14.97 -1.31 6.52
CA LEU A 16 14.25 -2.46 5.97
C LEU A 16 12.75 -2.21 5.84
N LEU A 17 12.14 -1.51 6.78
CA LEU A 17 10.72 -1.11 6.69
C LEU A 17 10.51 -0.10 5.55
N ILE A 18 11.39 0.90 5.39
CA ILE A 18 11.37 1.84 4.26
C ILE A 18 11.52 1.10 2.94
N ASN A 19 12.39 0.09 2.89
CA ASN A 19 12.57 -0.73 1.70
C ASN A 19 11.32 -1.56 1.37
N LEU A 20 10.60 -2.03 2.40
CA LEU A 20 9.32 -2.72 2.25
C LEU A 20 8.23 -1.77 1.74
N SER A 21 8.12 -0.56 2.30
CA SER A 21 7.11 0.42 1.87
C SER A 21 7.32 0.89 0.42
N ARG A 22 8.57 1.16 0.03
CA ARG A 22 8.91 1.49 -1.37
C ARG A 22 8.57 0.38 -2.35
N ARG A 23 8.68 -0.89 -1.95
CA ARG A 23 8.19 -2.01 -2.77
C ARG A 23 6.67 -2.03 -2.85
N GLY A 24 5.98 -1.68 -1.77
CA GLY A 24 4.53 -1.43 -1.75
C GLY A 24 4.12 -0.38 -2.77
N GLU A 25 4.77 0.78 -2.76
CA GLU A 25 4.57 1.84 -3.75
C GLU A 25 4.83 1.34 -5.19
N ALA A 26 5.95 0.67 -5.42
CA ALA A 26 6.28 0.10 -6.73
C ALA A 26 5.25 -0.92 -7.23
N ALA A 27 4.64 -1.69 -6.31
CA ALA A 27 3.54 -2.59 -6.64
C ALA A 27 2.30 -1.81 -7.08
N VAL A 28 1.95 -0.70 -6.42
CA VAL A 28 0.82 0.14 -6.85
C VAL A 28 1.08 0.83 -8.19
N VAL A 29 2.32 1.23 -8.49
CA VAL A 29 2.71 1.69 -9.83
C VAL A 29 2.48 0.60 -10.88
N LEU A 30 2.89 -0.64 -10.60
CA LEU A 30 2.60 -1.78 -11.47
C LEU A 30 1.11 -2.00 -11.65
N LEU A 31 0.31 -1.85 -10.59
CA LEU A 31 -1.15 -1.98 -10.65
C LEU A 31 -1.77 -0.93 -11.57
N LYS A 32 -1.27 0.30 -11.57
CA LYS A 32 -1.69 1.35 -12.49
C LYS A 32 -1.50 0.92 -13.95
N ASP A 33 -0.30 0.45 -14.29
CA ASP A 33 0.00 -0.08 -15.63
C ASP A 33 -0.92 -1.26 -15.98
N ALA A 34 -1.11 -2.18 -15.03
CA ALA A 34 -1.94 -3.37 -15.21
C ALA A 34 -3.42 -3.03 -15.48
N ILE A 35 -3.97 -2.03 -14.79
CA ILE A 35 -5.36 -1.57 -14.98
C ILE A 35 -5.53 -0.89 -16.34
N GLU A 36 -4.57 -0.07 -16.77
CA GLU A 36 -4.57 0.54 -18.10
C GLU A 36 -4.51 -0.53 -19.20
N ASP A 37 -3.57 -1.48 -19.08
CA ASP A 37 -3.41 -2.57 -20.03
C ASP A 37 -4.63 -3.51 -20.04
N TYR A 38 -5.29 -3.70 -18.90
CA TYR A 38 -6.52 -4.49 -18.81
C TYR A 38 -7.63 -3.88 -19.67
N PHE A 39 -7.90 -2.59 -19.50
CA PHE A 39 -8.97 -1.92 -20.25
C PHE A 39 -8.64 -1.63 -21.72
N THR A 40 -7.35 -1.60 -22.08
CA THR A 40 -6.91 -1.47 -23.48
C THR A 40 -6.69 -2.82 -24.18
N GLY A 41 -6.89 -3.94 -23.47
CA GLY A 41 -6.74 -5.29 -24.02
C GLY A 41 -5.30 -5.73 -24.25
N LYS A 42 -4.33 -5.08 -23.58
CA LYS A 42 -2.89 -5.38 -23.62
C LYS A 42 -2.39 -6.15 -22.40
N PHE A 43 -3.25 -6.42 -21.42
CA PHE A 43 -2.88 -7.17 -20.22
C PHE A 43 -2.33 -8.56 -20.58
N GLY A 44 -1.28 -8.99 -19.88
CA GLY A 44 -0.68 -10.30 -20.09
C GLY A 44 0.28 -10.71 -18.98
N GLU A 45 0.88 -11.88 -19.14
CA GLU A 45 1.72 -12.58 -18.14
C GLU A 45 2.87 -11.73 -17.57
N GLY A 46 3.32 -10.70 -18.29
CA GLY A 46 4.36 -9.78 -17.81
C GLY A 46 4.00 -9.10 -16.48
N HIS A 47 2.72 -8.75 -16.28
CA HIS A 47 2.25 -8.15 -15.03
C HIS A 47 2.27 -9.15 -13.87
N LEU A 48 1.85 -10.40 -14.13
CA LEU A 48 1.85 -11.47 -13.13
C LEU A 48 3.27 -11.79 -12.65
N ASN A 49 4.20 -11.98 -13.60
CA ASN A 49 5.57 -12.32 -13.27
C ASN A 49 6.24 -11.22 -12.43
N ARG A 50 6.00 -9.95 -12.78
CA ARG A 50 6.53 -8.81 -12.04
C ARG A 50 5.94 -8.71 -10.63
N VAL A 51 4.62 -8.85 -10.48
CA VAL A 51 3.98 -8.73 -9.15
C VAL A 51 4.34 -9.90 -8.23
N ILE A 52 4.46 -11.12 -8.76
CA ILE A 52 4.89 -12.30 -7.99
C ILE A 52 6.36 -12.15 -7.54
N SER A 53 7.23 -11.61 -8.42
CA SER A 53 8.62 -11.32 -8.04
C SER A 53 8.70 -10.28 -6.92
N LEU A 54 7.96 -9.18 -7.05
CA LEU A 54 7.94 -8.11 -6.05
C LEU A 54 7.44 -8.60 -4.69
N GLU A 55 6.36 -9.40 -4.67
CA GLU A 55 5.81 -9.94 -3.44
C GLU A 55 6.80 -10.91 -2.77
N ARG A 56 7.39 -11.84 -3.53
CA ARG A 56 8.39 -12.76 -2.99
C ARG A 56 9.58 -12.03 -2.35
N GLU A 57 10.11 -11.00 -3.01
CA GLU A 57 11.20 -10.19 -2.45
C GLU A 57 10.77 -9.45 -1.17
N SER A 58 9.53 -8.99 -1.11
CA SER A 58 8.98 -8.26 0.04
C SER A 58 8.75 -9.18 1.23
N ASP A 59 8.27 -10.40 0.98
CA ASP A 59 8.02 -11.40 2.01
C ASP A 59 9.35 -11.87 2.66
N GLU A 60 10.44 -11.90 1.88
CA GLU A 60 11.81 -12.10 2.40
C GLU A 60 12.22 -10.97 3.37
N ILE A 61 11.94 -9.71 3.03
CA ILE A 61 12.20 -8.53 3.90
C ILE A 61 11.36 -8.59 5.17
N LYS A 62 10.06 -8.85 5.05
CA LYS A 62 9.15 -9.02 6.20
C LYS A 62 9.59 -10.13 7.14
N SER A 63 10.01 -11.28 6.59
CA SER A 63 10.56 -12.39 7.37
C SER A 63 11.83 -11.99 8.11
N LYS A 64 12.73 -11.25 7.46
CA LYS A 64 13.95 -10.71 8.07
C LYS A 64 13.64 -9.73 9.19
N LEU A 65 12.75 -8.77 8.97
CA LEU A 65 12.28 -7.79 9.96
C LEU A 65 11.71 -8.46 11.21
N LYS A 66 10.80 -9.43 11.04
CA LYS A 66 10.22 -10.20 12.16
C LYS A 66 11.30 -10.91 12.97
N LYS A 67 12.25 -11.59 12.32
CA LYS A 67 13.36 -12.28 12.99
C LYS A 67 14.28 -11.32 13.74
N MET A 68 14.53 -10.13 13.20
CA MET A 68 15.33 -9.10 13.85
C MET A 68 14.65 -8.57 15.11
N TYR A 69 13.38 -8.16 15.02
CA TYR A 69 12.62 -7.61 16.14
C TYR A 69 12.44 -8.59 17.32
N LEU A 70 12.36 -9.90 17.03
CA LEU A 70 12.34 -10.93 18.07
C LEU A 70 13.64 -10.98 18.89
N LYS A 71 14.79 -10.67 18.28
CA LYS A 71 16.11 -10.73 18.93
C LYS A 71 16.51 -9.42 19.61
N MET A 72 15.93 -8.29 19.22
CA MET A 72 16.28 -6.99 19.77
C MET A 72 15.82 -6.86 21.22
N LYS A 73 16.71 -6.41 22.11
CA LYS A 73 16.37 -6.14 23.52
C LYS A 73 15.83 -4.73 23.74
N TYR A 74 16.30 -3.77 22.94
CA TYR A 74 15.90 -2.37 22.98
C TYR A 74 15.54 -1.92 21.56
N THR A 75 14.50 -1.11 21.43
CA THR A 75 13.97 -0.60 20.14
C THR A 75 13.58 0.87 20.30
N TYR A 76 13.60 1.64 19.21
CA TYR A 76 13.15 3.05 19.21
C TYR A 76 11.63 3.20 19.32
N PHE A 77 10.91 2.20 18.84
CA PHE A 77 9.46 2.11 18.85
C PHE A 77 9.03 0.85 19.59
N GLU A 78 7.81 0.86 20.14
CA GLU A 78 7.21 -0.35 20.68
C GLU A 78 7.14 -1.45 19.61
N LYS A 79 7.47 -2.68 19.99
CA LYS A 79 7.62 -3.78 19.02
C LYS A 79 6.30 -4.07 18.31
N ASP A 80 5.20 -4.01 19.04
CA ASP A 80 3.87 -4.29 18.50
C ASP A 80 3.45 -3.24 17.48
N ASP A 81 3.74 -1.96 17.75
CA ASP A 81 3.44 -0.87 16.82
C ASP A 81 4.28 -0.99 15.54
N PHE A 82 5.58 -1.26 15.68
CA PHE A 82 6.45 -1.43 14.52
C PHE A 82 6.06 -2.66 13.68
N LEU A 83 5.82 -3.81 14.32
CA LEU A 83 5.40 -5.02 13.61
C LEU A 83 4.02 -4.88 12.97
N TYR A 84 3.13 -4.07 13.55
CA TYR A 84 1.87 -3.69 12.92
C TYR A 84 2.10 -2.90 11.63
N ILE A 85 2.97 -1.90 11.64
CA ILE A 85 3.33 -1.13 10.43
C ILE A 85 3.93 -2.06 9.36
N VAL A 86 4.86 -2.95 9.74
CA VAL A 86 5.44 -3.95 8.83
C VAL A 86 4.36 -4.84 8.20
N HIS A 87 3.40 -5.31 9.00
CA HIS A 87 2.30 -6.13 8.51
C HIS A 87 1.45 -5.37 7.50
N LYS A 88 1.10 -4.12 7.79
CA LYS A 88 0.26 -3.30 6.92
C LYS A 88 0.95 -2.90 5.62
N ALA A 89 2.24 -2.59 5.69
CA ALA A 89 3.05 -2.27 4.52
C ALA A 89 3.12 -3.44 3.54
N ASP A 90 3.20 -4.67 4.08
CA ASP A 90 3.19 -5.89 3.29
C ASP A 90 1.81 -6.24 2.72
N GLU A 91 0.73 -6.01 3.48
CA GLU A 91 -0.64 -6.21 3.00
C GLU A 91 -0.96 -5.37 1.75
N ILE A 92 -0.28 -4.24 1.52
CA ILE A 92 -0.38 -3.46 0.27
C ILE A 92 0.02 -4.33 -0.93
N LEU A 93 1.16 -5.00 -0.85
CA LEU A 93 1.65 -5.86 -1.94
C LEU A 93 0.76 -7.07 -2.14
N ASP A 94 0.32 -7.71 -1.05
CA ASP A 94 -0.60 -8.84 -1.11
C ASP A 94 -1.88 -8.48 -1.86
N VAL A 95 -2.48 -7.33 -1.53
CA VAL A 95 -3.70 -6.86 -2.19
C VAL A 95 -3.45 -6.53 -3.66
N VAL A 96 -2.32 -5.89 -4.00
CA VAL A 96 -1.95 -5.64 -5.40
C VAL A 96 -1.81 -6.95 -6.18
N ARG A 97 -1.09 -7.94 -5.63
CA ARG A 97 -0.94 -9.28 -6.23
C ARG A 97 -2.30 -9.93 -6.48
N ASP A 98 -3.19 -9.90 -5.49
CA ASP A 98 -4.53 -10.47 -5.60
C ASP A 98 -5.32 -9.81 -6.72
N ILE A 99 -5.23 -8.49 -6.88
CA ILE A 99 -5.90 -7.77 -7.98
C ILE A 99 -5.32 -8.20 -9.33
N VAL A 100 -3.99 -8.23 -9.49
CA VAL A 100 -3.36 -8.59 -10.77
C VAL A 100 -3.70 -10.04 -11.16
N ILE A 101 -3.72 -10.97 -10.21
CA ILE A 101 -4.18 -12.35 -10.45
C ILE A 101 -5.65 -12.36 -10.87
N MET A 102 -6.50 -11.57 -10.21
CA MET A 102 -7.91 -11.46 -10.60
C MET A 102 -8.09 -10.93 -12.04
N LEU A 103 -7.31 -9.92 -12.45
CA LEU A 103 -7.36 -9.38 -13.81
C LEU A 103 -6.98 -10.43 -14.87
N ASP A 104 -6.07 -11.35 -14.55
CA ASP A 104 -5.71 -12.48 -15.40
C ASP A 104 -6.85 -13.51 -15.54
N MET A 105 -7.59 -13.72 -14.46
CA MET A 105 -8.65 -14.75 -14.41
C MET A 105 -9.90 -14.39 -15.20
N ASN A 106 -10.22 -13.10 -15.37
CA ASN A 106 -11.43 -12.67 -16.08
C ASN A 106 -11.22 -11.41 -16.91
N ARG A 107 -11.62 -11.48 -18.17
CA ARG A 107 -11.66 -10.32 -19.08
C ARG A 107 -13.10 -9.86 -19.24
N VAL A 108 -13.38 -8.62 -18.85
CA VAL A 108 -14.68 -7.98 -19.09
C VAL A 108 -14.63 -7.21 -20.41
N GLU A 109 -15.51 -7.57 -21.33
CA GLU A 109 -15.68 -6.89 -22.61
C GLU A 109 -16.65 -5.70 -22.47
N ASP A 110 -16.57 -4.74 -23.40
CA ASP A 110 -17.51 -3.62 -23.52
C ASP A 110 -17.70 -2.76 -22.26
N VAL A 111 -16.65 -2.60 -21.44
CA VAL A 111 -16.67 -1.70 -20.28
C VAL A 111 -16.86 -0.25 -20.78
N PRO A 112 -17.85 0.51 -20.27
CA PRO A 112 -18.05 1.90 -20.67
C PRO A 112 -16.84 2.78 -20.32
N GLU A 113 -16.52 3.75 -21.18
CA GLU A 113 -15.31 4.59 -21.03
C GLU A 113 -15.29 5.33 -19.69
N ASN A 114 -16.44 5.87 -19.27
CA ASN A 114 -16.59 6.56 -17.99
C ASN A 114 -16.37 5.66 -16.76
N ILE A 115 -16.41 4.32 -16.91
CA ILE A 115 -16.04 3.38 -15.85
C ILE A 115 -14.53 3.19 -15.83
N LYS A 116 -13.90 3.06 -17.01
CA LYS A 116 -12.44 2.93 -17.14
C LYS A 116 -11.73 4.16 -16.57
N GLU A 117 -12.22 5.36 -16.89
CA GLU A 117 -11.72 6.62 -16.36
C GLU A 117 -11.76 6.64 -14.82
N LEU A 118 -12.86 6.18 -14.21
CA LEU A 118 -13.00 6.10 -12.75
C LEU A 118 -12.06 5.07 -12.11
N PHE A 119 -11.73 3.98 -12.81
CA PHE A 119 -10.71 3.04 -12.33
C PHE A 119 -9.31 3.67 -12.37
N ALA A 120 -8.97 4.37 -13.46
CA ALA A 120 -7.70 5.07 -13.58
C ALA A 120 -7.57 6.16 -12.49
N GLU A 121 -8.62 6.95 -12.29
CA GLU A 121 -8.68 7.97 -11.23
C GLU A 121 -8.54 7.35 -9.83
N LEU A 122 -9.22 6.23 -9.58
CA LEU A 122 -9.15 5.52 -8.31
C LEU A 122 -7.72 5.02 -8.02
N VAL A 123 -7.07 4.40 -9.00
CA VAL A 123 -5.70 3.88 -8.82
C VAL A 123 -4.70 5.01 -8.64
N GLU A 124 -4.87 6.14 -9.34
CA GLU A 124 -4.00 7.31 -9.17
C GLU A 124 -4.07 7.86 -7.74
N ASN A 125 -5.28 8.06 -7.22
CA ASN A 125 -5.47 8.55 -5.86
C ASN A 125 -4.95 7.57 -4.79
N VAL A 126 -5.10 6.27 -5.04
CA VAL A 126 -4.51 5.23 -4.18
C VAL A 126 -2.97 5.29 -4.23
N LEU A 127 -2.38 5.51 -5.40
CA LEU A 127 -0.94 5.65 -5.54
C LEU A 127 -0.41 6.86 -4.76
N ASP A 128 -1.08 7.99 -4.85
CA ASP A 128 -0.69 9.20 -4.11
C ASP A 128 -0.79 8.98 -2.59
N THR A 129 -1.87 8.34 -2.11
CA THR A 129 -2.00 7.92 -0.70
C THR A 129 -0.82 7.04 -0.25
N ILE A 130 -0.38 6.09 -1.09
CA ILE A 130 0.72 5.17 -0.75
C ILE A 130 2.09 5.85 -0.81
N ARG A 131 2.28 6.85 -1.67
CA ARG A 131 3.50 7.68 -1.69
C ARG A 131 3.64 8.44 -0.38
N GLU A 132 2.61 9.13 0.05
CA GLU A 132 2.63 9.89 1.31
C GLU A 132 2.76 8.97 2.52
N THR A 133 2.11 7.81 2.50
CA THR A 133 2.32 6.76 3.51
C THR A 133 3.79 6.34 3.56
N THR A 134 4.44 6.19 2.41
CA THR A 134 5.86 5.83 2.32
C THR A 134 6.75 6.94 2.88
N GLU A 135 6.42 8.20 2.60
CA GLU A 135 7.10 9.38 3.16
C GLU A 135 6.96 9.44 4.69
N ALA A 136 5.76 9.20 5.24
CA ALA A 136 5.54 9.11 6.69
C ALA A 136 6.38 7.99 7.34
N ILE A 137 6.48 6.83 6.69
CA ILE A 137 7.38 5.75 7.14
C ILE A 137 8.84 6.19 7.10
N GLU A 138 9.27 6.94 6.08
CA GLU A 138 10.63 7.45 5.99
C GLU A 138 10.96 8.45 7.11
N GLN A 139 9.98 9.27 7.48
CA GLN A 139 10.13 10.28 8.53
C GLN A 139 10.25 9.65 9.94
N LEU A 140 9.82 8.40 10.15
CA LEU A 140 10.19 7.62 11.35
C LEU A 140 11.70 7.53 11.57
N ARG A 141 12.51 7.49 10.49
CA ARG A 141 13.97 7.52 10.60
C ARG A 141 14.43 8.85 11.20
N THR A 142 13.93 9.96 10.65
CA THR A 142 14.23 11.33 11.11
C THR A 142 13.80 11.53 12.57
N LEU A 143 12.64 10.99 12.97
CA LEU A 143 12.16 11.03 14.35
C LEU A 143 13.09 10.26 15.30
N ALA A 144 13.52 9.06 14.91
CA ALA A 144 14.45 8.26 15.70
C ALA A 144 15.82 8.95 15.84
N GLU A 145 16.35 9.50 14.74
CA GLU A 145 17.65 10.20 14.70
C GLU A 145 17.64 11.52 15.48
N SER A 146 16.53 12.26 15.44
CA SER A 146 16.36 13.51 16.19
C SER A 146 16.04 13.30 17.67
N GLY A 147 15.83 12.06 18.11
CA GLY A 147 15.41 11.75 19.47
C GLY A 147 14.01 12.28 19.79
N PHE A 148 13.11 12.23 18.81
CA PHE A 148 11.71 12.68 18.94
C PHE A 148 11.58 14.18 19.29
N SER A 149 12.36 15.02 18.61
CA SER A 149 12.30 16.47 18.84
C SER A 149 10.88 17.02 18.57
N PRO A 150 10.41 18.04 19.33
CA PRO A 150 9.07 18.61 19.12
C PRO A 150 8.83 19.11 17.69
N PHE A 151 9.85 19.64 17.03
CA PHE A 151 9.77 20.13 15.66
C PHE A 151 9.52 18.99 14.66
N GLU A 152 10.27 17.90 14.75
CA GLU A 152 10.08 16.74 13.85
C GLU A 152 8.73 16.04 14.11
N LYS A 153 8.26 16.02 15.36
CA LYS A 153 6.90 15.53 15.69
C LYS A 153 5.82 16.38 15.03
N GLU A 154 5.90 17.70 15.14
CA GLU A 154 4.91 18.61 14.53
C GLU A 154 4.92 18.52 13.01
N LYS A 155 6.11 18.33 12.39
CA LYS A 155 6.23 18.08 10.94
C LYS A 155 5.50 16.81 10.53
N GLU A 156 5.77 15.70 11.20
CA GLU A 156 5.11 14.41 10.93
C GLU A 156 3.58 14.51 11.12
N GLU A 157 3.10 15.15 12.20
CA GLU A 157 1.66 15.30 12.44
C GLU A 157 0.92 16.03 11.31
N ARG A 158 1.59 16.93 10.58
CA ARG A 158 1.04 17.62 9.41
C ARG A 158 1.00 16.72 8.18
N GLU A 159 2.07 15.98 7.90
CA GLU A 159 2.10 15.02 6.78
C GLU A 159 1.01 13.94 6.94
N ILE A 160 0.80 13.48 8.17
CA ILE A 160 -0.29 12.56 8.52
C ILE A 160 -1.67 13.17 8.28
N PHE A 161 -1.82 14.49 8.47
CA PHE A 161 -3.07 15.19 8.19
C PHE A 161 -3.35 15.24 6.70
N ASP A 162 -2.32 15.47 5.89
CA ASP A 162 -2.43 15.47 4.43
C ASP A 162 -2.99 14.12 3.98
N VAL A 163 -2.34 12.97 4.26
CA VAL A 163 -2.82 11.59 3.95
C VAL A 163 -4.31 11.34 4.26
N SER A 164 -4.84 11.96 5.31
CA SER A 164 -6.24 11.81 5.73
C SER A 164 -7.24 12.50 4.78
N MET A 165 -6.78 13.45 3.97
CA MET A 165 -7.54 14.15 2.95
C MET A 165 -7.63 13.33 1.67
N GLU A 166 -6.53 12.75 1.17
CA GLU A 166 -6.53 11.85 0.00
C GLU A 166 -7.41 10.62 0.26
N GLU A 167 -7.41 10.09 1.50
CA GLU A 167 -8.30 8.99 1.90
C GLU A 167 -9.79 9.32 1.60
N ARG A 168 -10.23 10.54 1.92
CA ARG A 168 -11.62 10.96 1.68
C ARG A 168 -11.93 11.03 0.19
N GLU A 169 -10.93 11.33 -0.62
CA GLU A 169 -11.05 11.36 -2.08
C GLU A 169 -11.18 9.94 -2.64
N VAL A 170 -10.33 9.00 -2.22
CA VAL A 170 -10.42 7.57 -2.57
C VAL A 170 -11.80 7.00 -2.22
N ASP A 171 -12.31 7.28 -1.01
CA ASP A 171 -13.64 6.86 -0.58
C ASP A 171 -14.76 7.43 -1.45
N THR A 172 -14.59 8.66 -1.92
CA THR A 172 -15.57 9.35 -2.77
C THR A 172 -15.59 8.76 -4.17
N ILE A 173 -14.42 8.55 -4.78
CA ILE A 173 -14.28 7.94 -6.11
C ILE A 173 -14.79 6.50 -6.09
N SER A 174 -14.38 5.70 -5.10
CA SER A 174 -14.82 4.31 -4.95
C SER A 174 -16.33 4.18 -4.83
N ARG A 175 -16.96 5.05 -4.02
CA ARG A 175 -18.42 5.12 -3.89
C ARG A 175 -19.09 5.51 -5.21
N ASN A 176 -18.53 6.46 -5.95
CA ASN A 176 -19.06 6.87 -7.25
C ASN A 176 -18.95 5.74 -8.29
N LEU A 177 -17.79 5.10 -8.39
CA LEU A 177 -17.54 3.94 -9.24
C LEU A 177 -18.52 2.81 -8.94
N GLY A 178 -18.72 2.46 -7.67
CA GLY A 178 -19.72 1.46 -7.27
C GLY A 178 -21.14 1.82 -7.71
N LYS A 179 -21.57 3.08 -7.52
CA LYS A 179 -22.88 3.55 -8.00
C LYS A 179 -23.02 3.41 -9.51
N LYS A 180 -21.97 3.77 -10.27
CA LYS A 180 -21.96 3.68 -11.73
C LYS A 180 -22.00 2.23 -12.20
N LEU A 181 -21.21 1.33 -11.61
CA LEU A 181 -21.27 -0.11 -11.91
C LEU A 181 -22.66 -0.68 -11.65
N TYR A 182 -23.26 -0.42 -10.48
CA TYR A 182 -24.61 -0.93 -10.18
C TYR A 182 -25.73 -0.32 -11.03
N SER A 183 -25.50 0.83 -11.67
CA SER A 183 -26.44 1.38 -12.66
C SER A 183 -26.52 0.53 -13.93
N LEU A 184 -25.48 -0.26 -14.23
CA LEU A 184 -25.39 -1.17 -15.37
C LEU A 184 -26.00 -2.56 -15.11
N LYS A 185 -26.62 -2.78 -13.94
CA LYS A 185 -27.12 -4.11 -13.51
C LYS A 185 -28.07 -4.82 -14.48
N ASN A 186 -28.75 -4.07 -15.36
CA ASN A 186 -29.70 -4.61 -16.34
C ASN A 186 -29.08 -4.79 -17.73
N SER A 187 -27.86 -4.30 -17.96
CA SER A 187 -27.20 -4.24 -19.28
C SER A 187 -25.82 -4.89 -19.31
N MET A 188 -25.22 -5.18 -18.15
CA MET A 188 -23.94 -5.88 -18.01
C MET A 188 -24.17 -7.29 -17.46
N ASN A 189 -23.31 -8.23 -17.83
CA ASN A 189 -23.30 -9.56 -17.24
C ASN A 189 -23.13 -9.44 -15.70
N PRO A 190 -23.98 -10.10 -14.88
CA PRO A 190 -23.86 -10.02 -13.42
C PRO A 190 -22.51 -10.46 -12.87
N VAL A 191 -21.85 -11.44 -13.50
CA VAL A 191 -20.52 -11.92 -13.10
C VAL A 191 -19.48 -10.82 -13.30
N ASP A 192 -19.49 -10.16 -14.45
CA ASP A 192 -18.56 -9.07 -14.78
C ASP A 192 -18.78 -7.85 -13.89
N LEU A 193 -20.04 -7.52 -13.59
CA LEU A 193 -20.37 -6.44 -12.67
C LEU A 193 -19.82 -6.72 -11.27
N ILE A 194 -20.02 -7.94 -10.75
CA ILE A 194 -19.50 -8.36 -9.44
C ILE A 194 -17.98 -8.35 -9.45
N PHE A 195 -17.36 -8.84 -10.53
CA PHE A 195 -15.92 -8.85 -10.72
C PHE A 195 -15.33 -7.44 -10.66
N LEU A 196 -15.80 -6.50 -11.51
CA LEU A 196 -15.32 -5.12 -11.52
C LEU A 196 -15.52 -4.43 -10.17
N ASN A 197 -16.69 -4.63 -9.55
CA ASN A 197 -16.94 -4.07 -8.22
C ASN A 197 -15.98 -4.65 -7.16
N LYS A 198 -15.60 -5.93 -7.27
CA LYS A 198 -14.60 -6.54 -6.38
C LYS A 198 -13.21 -5.96 -6.61
N VAL A 199 -12.80 -5.77 -7.87
CA VAL A 199 -11.53 -5.11 -8.22
C VAL A 199 -11.48 -3.70 -7.63
N ALA A 200 -12.52 -2.88 -7.85
CA ALA A 200 -12.60 -1.53 -7.31
C ALA A 200 -12.45 -1.50 -5.77
N ARG A 201 -13.14 -2.42 -5.07
CA ARG A 201 -13.04 -2.52 -3.61
C ARG A 201 -11.66 -2.97 -3.12
N LEU A 202 -10.97 -3.83 -3.86
CA LEU A 202 -9.61 -4.23 -3.52
C LEU A 202 -8.63 -3.07 -3.74
N ILE A 203 -8.80 -2.29 -4.81
CA ILE A 203 -7.99 -1.08 -5.04
C ILE A 203 -8.15 -0.11 -3.85
N SER A 204 -9.38 0.18 -3.40
CA SER A 204 -9.59 1.03 -2.22
C SER A 204 -9.00 0.45 -0.93
N LYS A 205 -8.98 -0.89 -0.78
CA LYS A 205 -8.37 -1.56 0.38
C LYS A 205 -6.87 -1.27 0.51
N ILE A 206 -6.19 -0.93 -0.59
CA ILE A 206 -4.77 -0.54 -0.56
C ILE A 206 -4.60 0.76 0.22
N ALA A 207 -5.38 1.80 -0.10
CA ALA A 207 -5.37 3.07 0.64
C ALA A 207 -5.74 2.88 2.12
N ASP A 208 -6.68 1.97 2.42
CA ASP A 208 -7.00 1.62 3.81
C ASP A 208 -5.77 1.09 4.58
N GLN A 209 -4.85 0.34 3.93
CA GLN A 209 -3.62 -0.09 4.60
C GLN A 209 -2.69 1.07 4.90
N GLY A 210 -2.54 2.02 3.96
CA GLY A 210 -1.73 3.22 4.16
C GLY A 210 -2.26 4.09 5.31
N LYS A 211 -3.58 4.30 5.33
CA LYS A 211 -4.28 4.95 6.44
C LYS A 211 -4.05 4.25 7.79
N ASP A 212 -4.12 2.93 7.85
CA ASP A 212 -3.88 2.17 9.08
C ASP A 212 -2.44 2.35 9.57
N ILE A 213 -1.46 2.40 8.66
CA ILE A 213 -0.06 2.73 8.97
C ILE A 213 0.04 4.14 9.55
N THR A 214 -0.49 5.13 8.83
CA THR A 214 -0.42 6.54 9.20
C THR A 214 -1.08 6.81 10.57
N LYS A 215 -2.22 6.16 10.85
CA LYS A 215 -2.84 6.19 12.19
C LYS A 215 -1.96 5.59 13.27
N ARG A 216 -1.27 4.49 12.96
CA ARG A 216 -0.32 3.86 13.89
C ARG A 216 0.86 4.78 14.17
N ILE A 217 1.42 5.42 13.14
CA ILE A 217 2.49 6.41 13.30
C ILE A 217 2.02 7.56 14.19
N ASN A 218 0.85 8.15 13.92
CA ASN A 218 0.28 9.21 14.76
C ASN A 218 0.16 8.78 16.23
N SER A 219 -0.22 7.53 16.49
CA SER A 219 -0.29 6.99 17.85
C SER A 219 1.07 6.89 18.54
N ILE A 220 2.17 6.73 17.79
CA ILE A 220 3.54 6.72 18.31
C ILE A 220 4.01 8.13 18.70
N LEU A 221 3.51 9.17 18.02
CA LEU A 221 3.92 10.56 18.26
C LEU A 221 3.41 11.13 19.58
N ARG A 222 2.25 10.64 20.03
CA ARG A 222 1.51 11.09 21.22
C ARG A 222 2.06 10.51 22.51
#